data_AF-E0IEC3-F1
#
_entry.id   AF-E0IEC3-F1
#
_cell.length_a   1.000
_cell.length_b   1.000
_cell.length_c   1.000
_cell.angle_alpha   90.00
_cell.angle_beta   90.00
_cell.angle_gamma   90.00
#
_symmetry.space_group_name_H-M   'P 1'
#
loop_
_entity.id
_entity.type
_entity.pdbx_description
1 polymer ?
#
loop_
_entity_poly.entity_id
_entity_poly.type
_entity_poly.pdbx_seq_one_letter_code
_entity_poly.pdbx_strand_id
1 'polypeptide(L)'
;MVRSVKEFEARGNNNIMSTEHSMRNHFTRLQEMIDIIHTLNLEEEADVSLLLSLQSEQKKLLEQIVLHSLSASEMEVLKDLLEQERELNVRLSSEMNKLNNHMTLIRKAKQSKSAYQNDFSTYMGAFIDSQE
;
A
#
# COMPACT_ATOMS: atom_id res chain seq x y z
N MET A 1 9.50 -3.79 -22.15
CA MET A 1 9.62 -2.40 -22.61
C MET A 1 9.30 -1.49 -21.44
N VAL A 2 10.28 -0.76 -20.92
CA VAL A 2 10.10 0.15 -19.78
C VAL A 2 9.49 1.44 -20.31
N ARG A 3 8.23 1.71 -19.97
CA ARG A 3 7.54 2.97 -20.32
C ARG A 3 8.14 4.09 -19.46
N SER A 4 8.61 5.15 -20.11
CA SER A 4 9.32 6.25 -19.46
C SER A 4 8.32 7.21 -18.82
N VAL A 5 8.65 7.74 -17.63
CA VAL A 5 7.90 8.80 -16.91
C VAL A 5 7.55 9.99 -17.80
N LYS A 6 8.35 10.26 -18.83
CA LYS A 6 8.12 11.33 -19.80
C LYS A 6 6.89 11.11 -20.69
N GLU A 7 6.46 9.86 -20.91
CA GLU A 7 5.25 9.55 -21.67
C GLU A 7 3.98 9.81 -20.86
N PHE A 8 4.08 9.86 -19.53
CA PHE A 8 2.97 10.18 -18.63
C PHE A 8 2.69 11.70 -18.62
N GLU A 9 3.75 12.51 -18.57
CA GLU A 9 3.64 13.98 -18.50
C GLU A 9 3.14 14.61 -19.82
N ALA A 10 3.45 14.00 -20.96
CA ALA A 10 3.07 14.54 -22.28
C ALA A 10 1.56 14.54 -22.56
N ARG A 11 0.75 13.81 -21.76
CA ARG A 11 -0.72 13.77 -21.90
C ARG A 11 -1.44 14.91 -21.15
N GLY A 12 -0.72 15.71 -20.36
CA GLY A 12 -1.31 16.79 -19.54
C GLY A 12 -1.62 18.10 -20.28
N ASN A 13 -1.19 18.26 -21.54
CA ASN A 13 -1.35 19.51 -22.27
C ASN A 13 -2.03 19.27 -23.62
N ASN A 14 -3.37 19.31 -23.66
CA ASN A 14 -4.14 19.82 -24.79
C ASN A 14 -5.66 19.93 -24.48
N ASN A 15 -6.13 21.17 -24.56
CA ASN A 15 -7.45 21.63 -25.02
C ASN A 15 -8.76 21.25 -24.30
N ILE A 16 -9.57 22.30 -24.13
CA ILE A 16 -10.96 22.32 -23.65
C ILE A 16 -11.82 21.39 -24.53
N MET A 17 -12.03 20.16 -24.08
CA MET A 17 -12.88 19.16 -24.71
C MET A 17 -13.62 18.39 -23.61
N SER A 18 -14.87 18.78 -23.38
CA SER A 18 -15.93 18.12 -22.58
C SER A 18 -15.57 17.71 -21.14
N THR A 19 -16.23 18.32 -20.15
CA THR A 19 -16.22 17.87 -18.74
C THR A 19 -16.57 16.38 -18.59
N GLU A 20 -17.38 15.79 -19.48
CA GLU A 20 -17.64 14.34 -19.49
C GLU A 20 -16.42 13.52 -19.95
N HIS A 21 -15.65 14.02 -20.94
CA HIS A 21 -14.37 13.39 -21.31
C HIS A 21 -13.36 13.48 -20.17
N SER A 22 -13.34 14.61 -19.45
CA SER A 22 -12.51 14.77 -18.24
C SER A 22 -12.91 13.82 -17.12
N MET A 23 -14.21 13.64 -16.87
CA MET A 23 -14.70 12.83 -15.76
C MET A 23 -14.58 11.32 -16.04
N ARG A 24 -14.83 10.91 -17.29
CA ARG A 24 -14.54 9.54 -17.75
C ARG A 24 -13.06 9.21 -17.67
N ASN A 25 -12.18 10.17 -17.96
CA ASN A 25 -10.74 10.01 -17.77
C ASN A 25 -10.38 9.86 -16.29
N HIS A 26 -11.01 10.62 -15.39
CA HIS A 26 -10.82 10.44 -13.95
C HIS A 26 -11.26 9.04 -13.48
N PHE A 27 -12.42 8.54 -13.89
CA PHE A 27 -12.84 7.18 -13.53
C PHE A 27 -11.93 6.10 -14.11
N THR A 28 -11.51 6.26 -15.36
CA THR A 28 -10.59 5.32 -16.01
C THR A 28 -9.26 5.30 -15.26
N ARG A 29 -8.74 6.47 -14.88
CA ARG A 29 -7.51 6.59 -14.12
C ARG A 29 -7.63 6.00 -12.72
N LEU A 30 -8.79 6.17 -12.06
CA LEU A 30 -9.06 5.57 -10.76
C LEU A 30 -9.08 4.03 -10.85
N GLN A 31 -9.76 3.48 -11.86
CA GLN A 31 -9.77 2.04 -12.16
C GLN A 31 -8.37 1.50 -12.40
N GLU A 32 -7.58 2.16 -13.28
CA GLU A 32 -6.19 1.76 -13.56
C GLU A 32 -5.35 1.71 -12.27
N MET A 33 -5.52 2.68 -11.37
CA MET A 33 -4.81 2.69 -10.10
C MET A 33 -5.25 1.52 -9.20
N ILE A 34 -6.55 1.24 -9.11
CA ILE A 34 -7.08 0.09 -8.35
C ILE A 34 -6.50 -1.22 -8.91
N ASP A 35 -6.49 -1.38 -10.23
CA ASP A 35 -5.99 -2.58 -10.90
C ASP A 35 -4.49 -2.76 -10.66
N ILE A 36 -3.69 -1.69 -10.79
CA ILE A 36 -2.25 -1.75 -10.51
C ILE A 36 -2.02 -2.16 -9.06
N ILE A 37 -2.72 -1.55 -8.10
CA ILE A 37 -2.53 -1.89 -6.68
C ILE A 37 -2.86 -3.37 -6.41
N HIS A 38 -3.87 -3.94 -7.08
CA HIS A 38 -4.18 -5.37 -6.95
C HIS A 38 -3.01 -6.28 -7.36
N THR A 39 -2.17 -5.84 -8.29
CA THR A 39 -1.04 -6.62 -8.83
C THR A 39 0.26 -6.47 -8.06
N LEU A 40 0.35 -5.53 -7.11
CA LEU A 40 1.59 -5.27 -6.37
C LEU A 40 2.00 -6.44 -5.47
N ASN A 41 3.30 -6.72 -5.46
CA ASN A 41 3.94 -7.65 -4.55
C ASN A 41 4.51 -6.91 -3.33
N LEU A 42 3.77 -6.89 -2.23
CA LEU A 42 4.13 -6.12 -1.03
C LEU A 42 5.33 -6.67 -0.25
N GLU A 43 5.93 -7.78 -0.70
CA GLU A 43 7.23 -8.25 -0.20
C GLU A 43 8.40 -7.42 -0.78
N GLU A 44 8.17 -6.71 -1.89
CA GLU A 44 9.16 -5.85 -2.54
C GLU A 44 9.03 -4.39 -2.09
N GLU A 45 10.13 -3.80 -1.60
CA GLU A 45 10.14 -2.41 -1.09
C GLU A 45 9.74 -1.39 -2.17
N ALA A 46 10.09 -1.66 -3.43
CA ALA A 46 9.70 -0.83 -4.57
C ALA A 46 8.17 -0.78 -4.74
N ASP A 47 7.50 -1.91 -4.57
CA ASP A 47 6.05 -2.04 -4.71
C ASP A 47 5.31 -1.41 -3.52
N VAL A 48 5.87 -1.47 -2.31
CA VAL A 48 5.33 -0.73 -1.15
C VAL A 48 5.44 0.79 -1.37
N SER A 49 6.56 1.26 -1.92
CA SER A 49 6.73 2.67 -2.24
C SER A 49 5.76 3.13 -3.33
N LEU A 50 5.55 2.29 -4.35
CA LEU A 50 4.59 2.52 -5.42
C LEU A 50 3.14 2.54 -4.87
N LEU A 51 2.78 1.62 -3.98
CA LEU A 51 1.48 1.59 -3.31
C LEU A 51 1.17 2.93 -2.64
N LEU A 52 2.10 3.48 -1.85
CA LEU A 52 1.91 4.75 -1.14
C LEU A 52 1.72 5.92 -2.11
N SER A 53 2.48 5.94 -3.21
CA SER A 53 2.33 6.94 -4.26
C SER A 53 0.95 6.85 -4.92
N LEU A 54 0.52 5.65 -5.29
CA LEU A 54 -0.78 5.41 -5.92
C LEU A 54 -1.94 5.77 -5.00
N GLN A 55 -1.89 5.41 -3.72
CA GLN A 55 -2.92 5.79 -2.75
C GLN A 55 -3.00 7.32 -2.55
N SER A 56 -1.86 8.01 -2.59
CA SER A 56 -1.84 9.48 -2.55
C SER A 56 -2.49 10.10 -3.79
N GLU A 57 -2.20 9.56 -4.98
CA GLU A 57 -2.79 10.01 -6.25
C GLU A 57 -4.29 9.70 -6.31
N GLN A 58 -4.73 8.51 -5.89
CA GLN A 58 -6.14 8.13 -5.77
C GLN A 58 -6.91 9.09 -4.87
N LYS A 59 -6.37 9.43 -3.70
CA LYS A 59 -7.00 10.41 -2.80
C LYS A 59 -7.23 11.76 -3.47
N LYS A 60 -6.20 12.31 -4.14
CA LYS A 60 -6.31 13.58 -4.86
C LYS A 60 -7.34 13.51 -5.99
N LEU A 61 -7.37 12.38 -6.70
CA LEU A 61 -8.32 12.16 -7.78
C LEU A 61 -9.76 12.10 -7.25
N LEU A 62 -10.00 11.37 -6.16
CA LEU A 62 -11.31 11.33 -5.50
C LEU A 62 -11.76 12.72 -5.02
N GLU A 63 -10.85 13.49 -4.42
CA GLU A 63 -11.13 14.88 -4.03
C GLU A 63 -11.56 15.74 -5.23
N GLN A 64 -10.94 15.56 -6.41
CA GLN A 64 -11.36 16.25 -7.64
C GLN A 64 -12.74 15.78 -8.11
N ILE A 65 -12.99 14.48 -8.11
CA ILE A 65 -14.27 13.88 -8.55
C ILE A 65 -15.43 14.41 -7.70
N VAL A 66 -15.27 14.51 -6.38
CA VAL A 66 -16.32 14.97 -5.45
C VAL A 66 -16.66 16.46 -5.66
N LEU A 67 -15.74 17.26 -6.21
CA LEU A 67 -15.99 18.66 -6.55
C LEU A 67 -16.87 18.83 -7.81
N HIS A 68 -17.06 17.77 -8.61
CA HIS A 68 -17.91 17.80 -9.78
C HIS A 68 -19.35 17.35 -9.46
N SER A 69 -20.33 17.96 -10.12
CA SER A 69 -21.70 17.46 -10.12
C SER A 69 -21.78 16.26 -11.05
N LEU A 70 -21.99 15.07 -10.48
CA LEU A 70 -22.07 13.82 -11.23
C LEU A 70 -23.51 13.52 -11.66
N SER A 71 -23.67 12.99 -12.87
CA SER A 71 -24.92 12.36 -13.30
C SER A 71 -25.20 11.07 -12.52
N ALA A 72 -26.44 10.58 -12.58
CA ALA A 72 -26.82 9.33 -11.90
C ALA A 72 -25.97 8.13 -12.39
N SER A 73 -25.67 8.06 -13.68
CA SER A 73 -24.82 7.00 -14.25
C SER A 73 -23.36 7.10 -13.77
N GLU A 74 -22.81 8.31 -13.68
CA GLU A 74 -21.45 8.51 -13.17
C GLU A 74 -21.36 8.20 -11.67
N MET A 75 -22.43 8.45 -10.92
CA MET A 75 -22.51 8.10 -9.51
C MET A 75 -22.54 6.58 -9.29
N GLU A 76 -23.22 5.81 -10.16
CA GLU A 76 -23.15 4.34 -10.11
C GLU A 76 -21.74 3.83 -10.42
N VAL A 77 -21.08 4.37 -11.46
CA VAL A 77 -19.68 4.02 -11.77
C VAL A 77 -18.75 4.34 -10.59
N LEU A 78 -18.92 5.50 -9.94
CA LEU A 78 -18.13 5.84 -8.76
C LEU A 78 -18.38 4.87 -7.60
N LYS A 79 -19.62 4.43 -7.37
CA LYS A 79 -19.93 3.44 -6.32
C LYS A 79 -19.23 2.12 -6.57
N ASP A 80 -19.23 1.63 -7.82
CA ASP A 80 -18.55 0.39 -8.18
C ASP A 80 -17.03 0.50 -7.93
N LEU A 81 -16.42 1.64 -8.29
CA LEU A 81 -15.00 1.91 -8.04
C LEU A 81 -14.67 1.97 -6.54
N LEU A 82 -15.52 2.62 -5.75
CA LEU A 82 -15.35 2.70 -4.30
C LEU A 82 -15.53 1.34 -3.61
N GLU A 83 -16.41 0.49 -4.13
CA GLU A 83 -16.58 -0.88 -3.60
C GLU A 83 -15.32 -1.72 -3.88
N GLN A 84 -14.76 -1.65 -5.09
CA GLN A 84 -13.48 -2.30 -5.40
C GLN A 84 -12.33 -1.78 -4.52
N GLU A 85 -12.27 -0.47 -4.29
CA GLU A 85 -11.28 0.13 -3.37
C GLU A 85 -11.48 -0.36 -1.93
N ARG A 86 -12.73 -0.54 -1.49
CA ARG A 86 -13.04 -1.08 -0.17
C ARG A 86 -12.55 -2.51 -0.02
N GLU A 87 -12.81 -3.37 -1.00
CA GLU A 87 -12.32 -4.75 -1.02
C GLU A 87 -10.79 -4.81 -0.98
N LEU A 88 -10.14 -3.94 -1.77
CA LEU A 88 -8.70 -3.80 -1.79
C LEU A 88 -8.15 -3.38 -0.41
N ASN A 89 -8.76 -2.40 0.23
CA ASN A 89 -8.36 -1.93 1.56
C ASN A 89 -8.51 -3.01 2.63
N VAL A 90 -9.53 -3.87 2.53
CA VAL A 90 -9.68 -5.05 3.41
C VAL A 90 -8.52 -6.03 3.21
N ARG A 91 -8.14 -6.32 1.96
CA ARG A 91 -6.97 -7.16 1.65
C ARG A 91 -5.68 -6.56 2.21
N LEU A 92 -5.42 -5.27 1.96
CA LEU A 92 -4.22 -4.59 2.46
C LEU A 92 -4.15 -4.60 4.00
N SER A 93 -5.28 -4.39 4.66
CA SER A 93 -5.37 -4.45 6.13
C SER A 93 -5.06 -5.86 6.67
N SER A 94 -5.52 -6.91 5.98
CA SER A 94 -5.19 -8.29 6.30
C SER A 94 -3.70 -8.57 6.19
N GLU A 95 -3.05 -8.12 5.12
CA GLU A 95 -1.60 -8.27 4.94
C GLU A 95 -0.80 -7.52 6.02
N MET A 96 -1.22 -6.29 6.36
CA MET A 96 -0.60 -5.53 7.45
C MET A 96 -0.70 -6.26 8.81
N ASN A 97 -1.84 -6.91 9.08
CA ASN A 97 -2.00 -7.70 10.29
C ASN A 97 -1.08 -8.93 10.31
N LYS A 98 -0.87 -9.61 9.17
CA LYS A 98 0.10 -10.71 9.07
C LYS A 98 1.51 -10.22 9.36
N LEU A 99 1.91 -9.09 8.77
CA LEU A 99 3.22 -8.48 9.02
C LEU A 99 3.42 -8.12 10.50
N ASN A 100 2.42 -7.51 11.14
CA ASN A 100 2.45 -7.20 12.57
C ASN A 100 2.62 -8.46 13.44
N ASN A 101 1.97 -9.55 13.07
CA ASN A 101 2.14 -10.84 13.75
C ASN A 101 3.57 -11.38 13.59
N HIS A 102 4.13 -11.35 12.39
CA HIS A 102 5.52 -11.75 12.15
C HIS A 102 6.51 -10.90 12.95
N MET A 103 6.35 -9.58 12.97
CA MET A 103 7.19 -8.68 13.77
C MET A 103 7.10 -8.98 15.27
N THR A 104 5.91 -9.31 15.77
CA THR A 104 5.70 -9.71 17.16
C THR A 104 6.42 -11.03 17.48
N LEU A 105 6.36 -12.02 16.58
CA LEU A 105 7.09 -13.28 16.73
C LEU A 105 8.60 -13.07 16.73
N ILE A 106 9.13 -12.25 15.80
CA ILE A 106 10.55 -11.89 15.75
C ILE A 106 10.99 -11.22 17.07
N ARG A 107 10.18 -10.30 17.60
CA ARG A 107 10.48 -9.64 18.87
C ARG A 107 10.53 -10.64 20.04
N LYS A 108 9.57 -11.56 20.12
CA LYS A 108 9.56 -12.63 21.14
C LYS A 108 10.76 -13.56 21.00
N ALA A 109 11.11 -13.95 19.78
CA ALA A 109 12.28 -14.78 19.50
C ALA A 109 13.58 -14.07 19.93
N LYS A 110 13.71 -12.77 19.65
CA LYS A 110 14.86 -11.95 20.08
C LYS A 110 14.96 -11.87 21.61
N GLN A 111 13.84 -11.68 22.30
CA GLN A 111 13.80 -11.66 23.78
C GLN A 111 14.20 -13.01 24.36
N SER A 112 13.66 -14.11 23.83
CA SER A 112 14.00 -15.47 24.25
C SER A 112 15.49 -15.76 24.03
N LYS A 113 16.04 -15.41 22.86
CA LYS A 113 17.49 -15.55 22.59
C LYS A 113 18.34 -14.77 23.59
N SER A 114 17.97 -13.53 23.91
CA SER A 114 18.68 -12.72 24.90
C SER A 114 18.60 -13.32 26.30
N ALA A 115 17.45 -13.87 26.69
CA ALA A 115 17.28 -14.54 27.98
C ALA A 115 18.19 -15.78 28.08
N TYR A 116 18.18 -16.65 27.07
CA TYR A 116 19.06 -17.82 27.02
C TYR A 116 20.55 -17.44 27.05
N GLN A 117 20.96 -16.37 26.35
CA GLN A 117 22.34 -15.90 26.38
C GLN A 117 22.75 -15.40 27.77
N ASN A 118 21.86 -14.69 28.47
CA ASN A 118 22.11 -14.22 29.82
C ASN A 118 22.20 -15.39 30.80
N ASP A 119 21.23 -16.31 30.77
CA ASP A 119 21.21 -17.49 31.64
C ASP A 119 22.47 -18.33 31.44
N PHE A 120 22.84 -18.61 30.19
CA PHE A 120 24.06 -19.33 29.86
C PHE A 120 25.32 -18.64 30.41
N SER A 121 25.43 -17.32 30.23
CA SER A 121 26.58 -16.55 30.72
C SER A 121 26.66 -16.57 32.25
N THR A 122 25.53 -16.48 32.94
CA THR A 122 25.45 -16.57 34.40
C THR A 122 25.86 -17.97 34.91
N TYR A 123 25.33 -19.03 34.30
CA TYR A 123 25.69 -20.40 34.68
C TYR A 123 27.16 -20.71 34.39
N MET A 124 27.69 -20.25 33.26
CA MET A 124 29.11 -20.43 32.92
C MET A 124 30.03 -19.64 33.84
N GLY A 125 29.69 -18.40 34.20
CA GLY A 125 30.43 -17.61 35.17
C GLY A 125 30.49 -18.32 36.54
N ALA A 126 29.32 -18.73 37.06
CA ALA A 126 29.24 -19.46 38.32
C ALA A 126 30.01 -20.79 38.30
N PHE A 127 30.04 -21.50 37.17
CA PHE A 127 30.84 -22.72 37.02
C PHE A 127 32.33 -22.41 37.08
N ILE A 128 32.82 -21.41 36.35
CA ILE A 128 34.24 -21.01 36.35
C ILE A 128 34.67 -20.57 37.76
N ASP A 129 33.88 -19.72 38.41
CA ASP A 129 34.16 -19.22 39.77
C ASP A 129 34.17 -20.34 40.82
N SER A 130 33.45 -21.46 40.58
CA SER A 130 33.45 -22.62 41.48
C SER A 130 34.68 -23.53 41.36
N GLN A 131 35.56 -23.28 40.38
CA GLN A 131 36.79 -24.05 40.15
C GLN A 131 38.05 -23.36 40.74
N GLU A 132 37.93 -22.16 41.32
CA GLU A 132 38.97 -21.44 42.08
C GLU A 132 38.81 -21.64 43.60
#